data_AF-A0A2T9JZI0-F1
#
_entry.id   AF-A0A2T9JZI0-F1
#
_cell.length_a   1.000
_cell.length_b   1.000
_cell.length_c   1.000
_cell.angle_alpha   90.00
_cell.angle_beta   90.00
_cell.angle_gamma   90.00
#
_symmetry.space_group_name_H-M   'P 1'
#
loop_
_entity.id
_entity.type
_entity.pdbx_description
1 polymer ?
#
loop_
_entity_poly.entity_id
_entity_poly.type
_entity_poly.pdbx_seq_one_letter_code
_entity_poly.pdbx_strand_id
1 'polypeptide(L)'
;MALARARRRRTPDLEEGESYYVSMTDMMVGVIFIFIIMLSYFALQFRQSTKALTEARHPETAALLQTATALTPRDVTVEIDEKARVLCVPETVIGGAGTDRRCFSYAPPAKSTGVAVAAGDAQRTLMGFLDADLRDAGAPLVGDTASGALSFSADALFEPGAATLSPGGRKIAGQVAASLARRLPCLSYGGHTSTTCPEGEAKLALVNVVSQTNLDAFTAEGQQAAALALARSAAFHQALTGAQPVLGALRNAPPGQPGSQPLLRVASVGQSQEGASRVGEGQTVSIQFQMAQ
;
A
#
# COMPACT_ATOMS: atom_id res chain seq x y z
N MET A 1 -102.86 -14.83 -13.26
CA MET A 1 -101.81 -15.62 -13.95
C MET A 1 -100.91 -14.66 -14.70
N ALA A 2 -99.59 -14.72 -14.73
CA ALA A 2 -98.55 -15.28 -13.86
C ALA A 2 -97.27 -14.49 -14.26
N LEU A 3 -96.43 -14.17 -13.28
CA LEU A 3 -95.20 -13.39 -13.42
C LEU A 3 -94.11 -14.20 -14.16
N ALA A 4 -93.28 -13.52 -14.94
CA ALA A 4 -91.92 -14.00 -15.26
C ALA A 4 -90.92 -12.84 -15.18
N ARG A 5 -90.19 -12.80 -14.06
CA ARG A 5 -89.05 -11.90 -13.82
C ARG A 5 -87.85 -12.35 -14.65
N ALA A 6 -87.31 -11.45 -15.46
CA ALA A 6 -86.04 -11.65 -16.14
C ALA A 6 -84.88 -11.62 -15.12
N ARG A 7 -84.13 -12.72 -15.04
CA ARG A 7 -82.98 -12.89 -14.14
C ARG A 7 -81.71 -12.45 -14.86
N ARG A 8 -81.16 -11.30 -14.45
CA ARG A 8 -79.86 -10.78 -14.90
C ARG A 8 -78.76 -11.73 -14.39
N ARG A 9 -78.09 -12.46 -15.29
CA ARG A 9 -76.91 -13.28 -14.99
C ARG A 9 -75.68 -12.39 -15.10
N ARG A 10 -75.09 -12.06 -13.95
CA ARG A 10 -73.79 -11.36 -13.83
C ARG A 10 -72.71 -12.44 -13.91
N THR A 11 -71.80 -12.32 -14.87
CA THR A 11 -70.59 -13.18 -15.00
C THR A 11 -69.49 -12.59 -14.12
N PRO A 12 -68.99 -13.29 -13.08
CA PRO A 12 -68.05 -12.69 -12.12
C PRO A 12 -66.57 -13.12 -12.25
N ASP A 13 -66.13 -13.76 -13.34
CA ASP A 13 -64.81 -14.45 -13.37
C ASP A 13 -63.66 -13.76 -14.17
N LEU A 14 -63.82 -12.52 -14.66
CA LEU A 14 -62.76 -11.85 -15.45
C LEU A 14 -62.17 -10.58 -14.78
N GLU A 15 -62.84 -9.97 -13.80
CA GLU A 15 -62.36 -8.73 -13.17
C GLU A 15 -61.27 -8.97 -12.09
N GLU A 16 -61.22 -10.16 -11.47
CA GLU A 16 -60.25 -10.47 -10.39
C GLU A 16 -58.81 -10.68 -10.92
N GLY A 17 -58.65 -11.12 -12.17
CA GLY A 17 -57.34 -11.33 -12.79
C GLY A 17 -56.61 -10.02 -13.12
N GLU A 18 -57.33 -9.03 -13.70
CA GLU A 18 -56.73 -7.74 -14.06
C GLU A 18 -56.29 -6.95 -12.82
N SER A 19 -57.09 -6.96 -11.74
CA SER A 19 -56.73 -6.30 -10.48
C SER A 19 -55.50 -6.94 -9.81
N TYR A 20 -55.30 -8.25 -9.99
CA TYR A 20 -54.13 -8.94 -9.44
C TYR A 20 -52.84 -8.57 -10.19
N TYR A 21 -52.89 -8.44 -11.52
CA TYR A 21 -51.73 -7.98 -12.30
C TYR A 21 -51.39 -6.52 -12.05
N VAL A 22 -52.40 -5.66 -11.85
CA VAL A 22 -52.18 -4.27 -11.42
C VAL A 22 -51.52 -4.23 -10.03
N SER A 23 -51.99 -5.05 -9.08
CA SER A 23 -51.40 -5.08 -7.74
C SER A 23 -50.02 -5.72 -7.67
N MET A 24 -49.71 -6.69 -8.54
CA MET A 24 -48.37 -7.28 -8.67
C MET A 24 -47.35 -6.31 -9.28
N THR A 25 -47.77 -5.57 -10.31
CA THR A 25 -46.90 -4.61 -10.99
C THR A 25 -46.65 -3.37 -10.12
N ASP A 26 -47.65 -2.92 -9.35
CA ASP A 26 -47.50 -1.80 -8.39
C ASP A 26 -46.47 -2.12 -7.29
N MET A 27 -46.48 -3.34 -6.75
CA MET A 27 -45.45 -3.79 -5.80
C MET A 27 -44.05 -3.86 -6.43
N MET A 28 -43.92 -4.39 -7.66
CA MET A 28 -42.63 -4.53 -8.32
C MET A 28 -42.03 -3.15 -8.71
N VAL A 29 -42.87 -2.24 -9.19
CA VAL A 29 -42.48 -0.85 -9.48
C VAL A 29 -42.06 -0.14 -8.20
N GLY A 30 -42.76 -0.38 -7.07
CA GLY A 30 -42.38 0.13 -5.76
C GLY A 30 -40.98 -0.30 -5.31
N VAL A 31 -40.63 -1.58 -5.47
CA VAL A 31 -39.30 -2.10 -5.09
C VAL A 31 -38.20 -1.50 -5.99
N ILE A 32 -38.45 -1.38 -7.29
CA ILE A 32 -37.50 -0.75 -8.23
C ILE A 32 -37.31 0.74 -7.89
N PHE A 33 -38.38 1.43 -7.52
CA PHE A 33 -38.30 2.85 -7.14
C PHE A 33 -37.46 3.07 -5.88
N ILE A 34 -37.64 2.23 -4.85
CA ILE A 34 -36.80 2.25 -3.64
C ILE A 34 -35.34 1.96 -3.97
N PHE A 35 -35.08 1.01 -4.88
CA PHE A 35 -33.74 0.65 -5.30
C PHE A 35 -33.04 1.80 -6.05
N ILE A 36 -33.74 2.52 -6.93
CA ILE A 36 -33.22 3.69 -7.62
C ILE A 36 -32.89 4.83 -6.64
N ILE A 37 -33.74 5.04 -5.62
CA ILE A 37 -33.49 6.02 -4.56
C ILE A 37 -32.25 5.64 -3.75
N MET A 38 -32.10 4.37 -3.35
CA MET A 38 -30.91 3.86 -2.66
C MET A 38 -29.63 4.06 -3.48
N LEU A 39 -29.64 3.67 -4.76
CA LEU A 39 -28.48 3.86 -5.65
C LEU A 39 -28.12 5.34 -5.84
N SER A 40 -29.13 6.20 -5.96
CA SER A 40 -28.92 7.65 -6.08
C SER A 40 -28.32 8.23 -4.80
N TYR A 41 -28.81 7.80 -3.63
CA TYR A 41 -28.26 8.17 -2.34
C TYR A 41 -26.80 7.72 -2.19
N PHE A 42 -26.49 6.46 -2.52
CA PHE A 42 -25.11 5.97 -2.49
C PHE A 42 -24.20 6.69 -3.48
N ALA A 43 -24.68 7.01 -4.69
CA ALA A 43 -23.91 7.78 -5.68
C ALA A 43 -23.62 9.21 -5.19
N LEU A 44 -24.58 9.86 -4.53
CA LEU A 44 -24.38 11.18 -3.92
C LEU A 44 -23.44 11.11 -2.72
N GLN A 45 -23.60 10.12 -1.84
CA GLN A 45 -22.74 9.91 -0.67
C GLN A 45 -21.30 9.63 -1.10
N PHE A 46 -21.11 8.76 -2.09
CA PHE A 46 -19.79 8.45 -2.64
C PHE A 46 -19.14 9.70 -3.24
N ARG A 47 -19.86 10.51 -4.01
CA ARG A 47 -19.35 11.78 -4.54
C ARG A 47 -18.94 12.76 -3.44
N GLN A 48 -19.72 12.86 -2.35
CA GLN A 48 -19.39 13.74 -1.22
C GLN A 48 -18.15 13.25 -0.45
N SER A 49 -18.07 11.96 -0.14
CA SER A 49 -16.89 11.38 0.54
C SER A 49 -15.63 11.45 -0.33
N THR A 50 -15.75 11.26 -1.64
CA THR A 50 -14.61 11.38 -2.56
C THR A 50 -14.14 12.83 -2.63
N LYS A 51 -15.06 13.80 -2.76
CA LYS A 51 -14.71 15.23 -2.72
C LYS A 51 -14.00 15.61 -1.42
N ALA A 52 -14.52 15.18 -0.27
CA ALA A 52 -13.90 15.45 1.03
C ALA A 52 -12.49 14.82 1.14
N LEU A 53 -12.27 13.61 0.61
CA LEU A 53 -10.94 12.97 0.60
C LEU A 53 -9.97 13.65 -0.37
N THR A 54 -10.41 14.09 -1.56
CA THR A 54 -9.56 14.81 -2.51
C THR A 54 -9.26 16.25 -2.07
N GLU A 55 -10.23 16.94 -1.48
CA GLU A 55 -10.07 18.30 -0.95
C GLU A 55 -9.22 18.32 0.31
N ALA A 56 -9.20 17.26 1.12
CA ALA A 56 -8.29 17.14 2.26
C ALA A 56 -6.82 16.93 1.86
N ARG A 57 -6.56 16.45 0.64
CA ARG A 57 -5.21 16.07 0.22
C ARG A 57 -4.39 17.22 -0.39
N HIS A 58 -5.04 18.27 -0.91
CA HIS A 58 -4.40 19.27 -1.79
C HIS A 58 -4.55 20.78 -1.48
N PRO A 59 -5.10 21.26 -0.33
CA PRO A 59 -5.20 22.69 -0.10
C PRO A 59 -3.84 23.30 0.25
N GLU A 60 -2.98 22.58 0.99
CA GLU A 60 -1.62 23.04 1.31
C GLU A 60 -0.71 23.07 0.07
N THR A 61 -0.78 22.05 -0.79
CA THR A 61 0.08 21.96 -1.97
C THR A 61 -0.30 22.99 -3.04
N ALA A 62 -1.59 23.25 -3.25
CA ALA A 62 -2.04 24.28 -4.19
C ALA A 62 -1.73 25.70 -3.71
N ALA A 63 -1.90 25.98 -2.41
CA ALA A 63 -1.57 27.29 -1.84
C ALA A 63 -0.06 27.60 -1.90
N LEU A 64 0.79 26.59 -1.65
CA LEU A 64 2.25 26.70 -1.76
C LEU A 64 2.72 26.88 -3.21
N LEU A 65 2.10 26.19 -4.18
CA LEU A 65 2.40 26.37 -5.59
C LEU A 65 2.01 27.77 -6.09
N GLN A 66 0.84 28.29 -5.69
CA GLN A 66 0.41 29.65 -6.06
C GLN A 66 1.33 30.72 -5.48
N THR A 67 1.78 30.57 -4.23
CA THR A 67 2.77 31.48 -3.63
C THR A 67 4.13 31.35 -4.30
N ALA A 68 4.57 30.14 -4.66
CA ALA A 68 5.85 29.94 -5.36
C ALA A 68 5.89 30.59 -6.75
N THR A 69 4.80 30.52 -7.53
CA THR A 69 4.72 31.16 -8.87
C THR A 69 4.61 32.69 -8.83
N ALA A 70 4.23 33.29 -7.70
CA ALA A 70 4.14 34.75 -7.55
C ALA A 70 5.47 35.39 -7.08
N LEU A 71 6.48 34.59 -6.75
CA LEU A 71 7.77 35.08 -6.28
C LEU A 71 8.68 35.41 -7.46
N THR A 72 8.81 36.70 -7.77
CA THR A 72 9.87 37.20 -8.64
C THR A 72 11.24 36.97 -7.97
N PRO A 73 12.19 36.26 -8.63
CA PRO A 73 13.53 36.09 -8.09
C PRO A 73 14.22 37.45 -8.00
N ARG A 74 14.80 37.75 -6.84
CA ARG A 74 15.66 38.90 -6.60
C ARG A 74 17.02 38.39 -6.17
N ASP A 75 18.07 38.85 -6.85
CA ASP A 75 19.43 38.60 -6.41
C ASP A 75 19.71 39.47 -5.17
N VAL A 76 19.99 38.79 -4.05
CA VAL A 76 20.25 39.45 -2.77
C VAL A 76 21.59 38.96 -2.24
N THR A 77 22.49 39.90 -1.95
CA THR A 77 23.73 39.61 -1.23
C THR A 77 23.41 39.43 0.25
N VAL A 78 23.53 38.20 0.74
CA VAL A 78 23.32 37.87 2.17
C VAL A 78 24.65 37.48 2.80
N GLU A 79 24.88 37.93 4.04
CA GLU A 79 26.01 37.49 4.84
C GLU A 79 25.55 36.35 5.76
N ILE A 80 26.28 35.24 5.69
CA ILE A 80 26.02 34.01 6.45
C ILE A 80 27.15 33.88 7.47
N ASP A 81 26.83 33.98 8.75
CA ASP A 81 27.75 33.55 9.80
C ASP A 81 27.52 32.07 10.10
N GLU A 82 28.34 31.23 9.48
CA GLU A 82 28.26 29.77 9.62
C GLU A 82 28.59 29.27 11.03
N LYS A 83 29.36 30.03 11.82
CA LYS A 83 29.75 29.65 13.18
C LYS A 83 28.64 29.95 14.17
N ALA A 84 28.00 31.11 14.02
CA ALA A 84 26.86 31.50 14.84
C ALA A 84 25.54 30.85 14.38
N ARG A 85 25.50 30.29 13.16
CA ARG A 85 24.29 29.75 12.50
C ARG A 85 23.19 30.80 12.31
N VAL A 86 23.60 32.00 11.95
CA VAL A 86 22.71 33.16 11.81
C VAL A 86 22.83 33.73 10.41
N LEU A 87 21.69 33.89 9.75
CA LEU A 87 21.53 34.54 8.46
C LEU A 87 21.01 35.96 8.68
N CYS A 88 21.80 36.98 8.37
CA CYS A 88 21.38 38.37 8.54
C CYS A 88 21.06 39.01 7.19
N VAL A 89 19.80 39.39 6.99
CA VAL A 89 19.31 40.04 5.77
C VAL A 89 19.01 41.52 6.07
N PRO A 90 19.36 42.47 5.17
CA PRO A 90 18.97 43.87 5.31
C PRO A 90 17.44 44.01 5.33
N GLU A 91 16.89 44.85 6.21
CA GLU A 91 15.44 45.00 6.35
C GLU A 91 14.76 45.49 5.06
N THR A 92 15.48 46.25 4.24
CA THR A 92 15.05 46.74 2.93
C THR A 92 14.65 45.64 1.95
N VAL A 93 15.18 44.43 2.12
CA VAL A 93 14.87 43.26 1.29
C VAL A 93 13.58 42.57 1.75
N ILE A 94 13.24 42.70 3.03
CA ILE A 94 12.09 42.04 3.68
C ILE A 94 10.89 42.99 3.82
N GLY A 95 10.97 44.19 3.21
CA GLY A 95 9.90 45.20 3.21
C GLY A 95 9.93 46.21 4.36
N GLY A 96 11.01 46.25 5.14
CA GLY A 96 11.23 47.30 6.15
C GLY A 96 11.88 48.55 5.55
N ALA A 97 11.63 49.72 6.16
CA ALA A 97 12.20 51.00 5.74
C ALA A 97 13.49 51.38 6.51
N GLY A 98 13.96 50.53 7.42
CA GLY A 98 15.16 50.75 8.23
C GLY A 98 16.45 50.30 7.55
N THR A 99 17.58 50.88 7.97
CA THR A 99 18.94 50.43 7.61
C THR A 99 19.41 49.27 8.48
N ASP A 100 18.54 48.74 9.36
CA ASP A 100 18.89 47.73 10.34
C ASP A 100 18.87 46.32 9.74
N ARG A 101 19.51 45.37 10.40
CA ARG A 101 19.63 43.99 9.90
C ARG A 101 18.77 43.04 10.71
N ARG A 102 18.00 42.20 10.03
CA ARG A 102 17.23 41.13 10.66
C ARG A 102 17.98 39.83 10.53
N CYS A 103 18.29 39.24 11.68
CA CYS A 103 19.09 38.05 11.80
C CYS A 103 18.20 36.86 12.21
N PHE A 104 18.24 35.79 11.42
CA PHE A 104 17.47 34.56 11.62
C PHE A 104 18.42 33.42 11.93
N SER A 105 18.18 32.69 13.02
CA SER A 105 18.89 31.44 13.25
C SER A 105 18.38 30.40 12.27
N TYR A 106 19.30 29.69 11.61
CA TYR A 106 18.96 28.58 10.74
C TYR A 106 19.57 27.30 11.27
N ALA A 107 18.77 26.24 11.34
CA ALA A 107 19.31 24.90 11.34
C ALA A 107 19.55 24.55 9.87
N PRO A 108 20.79 24.26 9.42
CA PRO A 108 20.95 23.70 8.09
C PRO A 108 20.07 22.45 8.02
N PRO A 109 19.31 22.20 6.94
CA PRO A 109 18.81 20.85 6.72
C PRO A 109 20.04 19.96 6.84
N ALA A 110 19.97 18.97 7.75
CA ALA A 110 21.02 17.97 7.84
C ALA A 110 21.28 17.55 6.40
N LYS A 111 22.50 17.74 5.90
CA LYS A 111 22.88 17.33 4.56
C LYS A 111 22.57 15.83 4.49
N SER A 112 21.38 15.46 4.01
CA SER A 112 21.13 14.12 3.54
C SER A 112 22.01 14.05 2.31
N THR A 113 23.20 13.51 2.52
CA THR A 113 24.20 13.21 1.51
C THR A 113 23.50 12.69 0.26
N GLY A 114 23.98 13.03 -0.95
CA GLY A 114 23.37 12.56 -2.20
C GLY A 114 23.12 11.04 -2.26
N VAL A 115 23.78 10.26 -1.39
CA VAL A 115 23.54 8.84 -1.08
C VAL A 115 22.11 8.55 -0.61
N ALA A 116 21.51 9.35 0.28
CA ALA A 116 20.14 9.12 0.78
C ALA A 116 19.08 9.42 -0.29
N VAL A 117 19.31 10.44 -1.13
CA VAL A 117 18.46 10.73 -2.29
C VAL A 117 18.58 9.61 -3.33
N ALA A 118 19.81 9.18 -3.63
CA ALA A 118 20.08 8.05 -4.53
C ALA A 118 19.49 6.72 -4.02
N ALA A 119 19.52 6.47 -2.71
CA ALA A 119 18.89 5.30 -2.11
C ALA A 119 17.36 5.33 -2.25
N GLY A 120 16.74 6.48 -2.01
CA GLY A 120 15.30 6.67 -2.22
C GLY A 120 14.88 6.50 -3.69
N ASP A 121 15.68 7.01 -4.63
CA ASP A 121 15.47 6.83 -6.07
C ASP A 121 15.65 5.38 -6.51
N ALA A 122 16.69 4.70 -6.01
CA ALA A 122 16.95 3.29 -6.28
C ALA A 122 15.84 2.39 -5.75
N GLN A 123 15.32 2.65 -4.54
CA GLN A 123 14.20 1.90 -3.98
C GLN A 123 12.92 2.11 -4.81
N ARG A 124 12.59 3.35 -5.19
CA ARG A 124 11.42 3.62 -6.06
C ARG A 124 11.54 2.92 -7.40
N THR A 125 12.71 2.97 -8.01
CA THR A 125 13.01 2.31 -9.28
C THR A 125 12.85 0.79 -9.16
N LEU A 126 13.43 0.19 -8.12
CA LEU A 126 13.27 -1.24 -7.82
C LEU A 126 11.79 -1.62 -7.64
N MET A 127 11.01 -0.83 -6.90
CA MET A 127 9.59 -1.14 -6.66
C MET A 127 8.77 -1.09 -7.95
N GLY A 128 8.94 -0.05 -8.78
CA GLY A 128 8.21 0.03 -10.06
C GLY A 128 8.56 -1.13 -11.00
N PHE A 129 9.82 -1.54 -10.97
CA PHE A 129 10.32 -2.68 -11.70
C PHE A 129 9.75 -4.03 -11.20
N LEU A 130 9.69 -4.24 -9.89
CA LEU A 130 9.12 -5.45 -9.31
C LEU A 130 7.60 -5.51 -9.54
N ASP A 131 6.91 -4.38 -9.41
CA ASP A 131 5.46 -4.27 -9.69
C ASP A 131 5.14 -4.69 -11.12
N ALA A 132 5.86 -4.14 -12.11
CA ALA A 132 5.69 -4.50 -13.52
C ALA A 132 5.91 -6.00 -13.76
N ASP A 133 7.02 -6.56 -13.25
CA ASP A 133 7.35 -7.99 -13.42
C ASP A 133 6.27 -8.91 -12.82
N LEU A 134 5.73 -8.54 -11.65
CA LEU A 134 4.73 -9.34 -10.95
C LEU A 134 3.36 -9.24 -11.60
N ARG A 135 3.03 -8.05 -12.10
CA ARG A 135 1.81 -7.82 -12.88
C ARG A 135 1.82 -8.66 -14.15
N ASP A 136 2.92 -8.67 -14.89
CA ASP A 136 3.08 -9.46 -16.12
C ASP A 136 3.08 -10.97 -15.83
N ALA A 137 3.62 -11.38 -14.67
CA ALA A 137 3.58 -12.77 -14.23
C ALA A 137 2.20 -13.21 -13.69
N GLY A 138 1.30 -12.27 -13.40
CA GLY A 138 -0.02 -12.56 -12.82
C GLY A 138 0.02 -12.91 -11.32
N ALA A 139 0.99 -12.36 -10.57
CA ALA A 139 1.08 -12.48 -9.12
C ALA A 139 0.31 -11.30 -8.46
N PRO A 140 -0.87 -11.51 -7.85
CA PRO A 140 -1.69 -10.42 -7.35
C PRO A 140 -1.08 -9.80 -6.09
N LEU A 141 -0.74 -8.52 -6.18
CA LEU A 141 -0.33 -7.68 -5.05
C LEU A 141 -1.56 -7.06 -4.38
N VAL A 142 -1.49 -6.88 -3.06
CA VAL A 142 -2.49 -6.20 -2.26
C VAL A 142 -1.92 -4.85 -1.81
N GLY A 143 -2.64 -3.76 -2.09
CA GLY A 143 -2.24 -2.40 -1.69
C GLY A 143 -1.28 -1.72 -2.68
N ASP A 144 -0.59 -0.68 -2.20
CA ASP A 144 0.30 0.17 -3.00
C ASP A 144 1.78 -0.10 -2.70
N THR A 145 2.57 -0.29 -3.75
CA THR A 145 4.02 -0.51 -3.70
C THR A 145 4.81 0.76 -3.37
N ALA A 146 4.16 1.93 -3.35
CA ALA A 146 4.75 3.18 -2.87
C ALA A 146 5.27 3.10 -1.43
N SER A 147 4.75 2.17 -0.63
CA SER A 147 5.22 1.87 0.73
C SER A 147 6.59 1.18 0.79
N GLY A 148 7.16 0.77 -0.35
CA GLY A 148 8.43 0.04 -0.40
C GLY A 148 8.31 -1.44 -0.06
N ALA A 149 7.10 -2.00 -0.15
CA ALA A 149 6.83 -3.40 0.14
C ALA A 149 5.92 -4.06 -0.89
N LEU A 150 6.16 -5.35 -1.13
CA LEU A 150 5.29 -6.22 -1.94
C LEU A 150 4.40 -7.02 -1.01
N SER A 151 3.10 -6.72 -0.96
CA SER A 151 2.18 -7.33 -0.01
C SER A 151 1.22 -8.31 -0.68
N PHE A 152 0.96 -9.43 -0.01
CA PHE A 152 0.11 -10.51 -0.47
C PHE A 152 -0.87 -10.89 0.64
N SER A 153 -2.11 -11.26 0.28
CA SER A 153 -3.04 -11.87 1.23
C SER A 153 -2.53 -13.26 1.62
N ALA A 154 -2.60 -13.59 2.92
CA ALA A 154 -2.25 -14.93 3.38
C ALA A 154 -3.13 -16.01 2.74
N ASP A 155 -4.40 -15.74 2.48
CA ASP A 155 -5.34 -16.70 1.89
C ASP A 155 -4.98 -17.06 0.43
N ALA A 156 -4.29 -16.16 -0.27
CA ALA A 156 -3.79 -16.42 -1.62
C ALA A 156 -2.52 -17.29 -1.61
N LEU A 157 -1.74 -17.25 -0.54
CA LEU A 157 -0.43 -17.89 -0.44
C LEU A 157 -0.47 -19.25 0.28
N PHE A 158 -1.30 -19.41 1.29
CA PHE A 158 -1.26 -20.55 2.21
C PHE A 158 -2.57 -21.32 2.26
N GLU A 159 -2.48 -22.58 2.68
CA GLU A 159 -3.65 -23.34 3.08
C GLU A 159 -4.30 -22.71 4.34
N PRO A 160 -5.64 -22.80 4.50
CA PRO A 160 -6.34 -22.21 5.63
C PRO A 160 -5.79 -22.66 6.98
N GLY A 161 -5.50 -21.71 7.87
CA GLY A 161 -4.96 -21.97 9.21
C GLY A 161 -3.55 -22.59 9.24
N ALA A 162 -2.87 -22.73 8.11
CA ALA A 162 -1.56 -23.36 8.02
C ALA A 162 -0.48 -22.42 7.47
N ALA A 163 0.77 -22.80 7.66
CA ALA A 163 1.95 -22.16 7.05
C ALA A 163 2.37 -22.82 5.74
N THR A 164 1.70 -23.90 5.34
CA THR A 164 1.98 -24.62 4.10
C THR A 164 1.45 -23.82 2.91
N LEU A 165 2.29 -23.57 1.90
CA LEU A 165 1.85 -22.86 0.70
C LEU A 165 0.88 -23.73 -0.10
N SER A 166 -0.20 -23.11 -0.57
CA SER A 166 -1.13 -23.73 -1.51
C SER A 166 -0.46 -23.93 -2.88
N PRO A 167 -1.02 -24.74 -3.80
CA PRO A 167 -0.49 -24.86 -5.17
C PRO A 167 -0.40 -23.51 -5.89
N GLY A 168 -1.40 -22.63 -5.69
CA GLY A 168 -1.39 -21.26 -6.20
C GLY A 168 -0.32 -20.41 -5.54
N GLY A 169 -0.20 -20.48 -4.22
CA GLY A 169 0.83 -19.77 -3.45
C GLY A 169 2.25 -20.16 -3.85
N ARG A 170 2.51 -21.44 -4.15
CA ARG A 170 3.81 -21.90 -4.68
C ARG A 170 4.11 -21.29 -6.06
N LYS A 171 3.09 -21.16 -6.93
CA LYS A 171 3.24 -20.49 -8.23
C LYS A 171 3.58 -19.01 -8.04
N ILE A 172 2.87 -18.31 -7.16
CA ILE A 172 3.13 -16.90 -6.81
C ILE A 172 4.56 -16.76 -6.26
N ALA A 173 4.95 -17.60 -5.30
CA ALA A 173 6.30 -17.62 -4.74
C ALA A 173 7.36 -17.83 -5.81
N GLY A 174 7.15 -18.73 -6.77
CA GLY A 174 8.07 -18.95 -7.89
C GLY A 174 8.21 -17.72 -8.80
N GLN A 175 7.10 -17.03 -9.09
CA GLN A 175 7.10 -15.80 -9.91
C GLN A 175 7.80 -14.65 -9.20
N VAL A 176 7.52 -14.48 -7.90
CA VAL A 176 8.19 -13.50 -7.04
C VAL A 176 9.68 -13.80 -6.95
N ALA A 177 10.06 -15.05 -6.69
CA ALA A 177 11.45 -15.47 -6.64
C ALA A 177 12.19 -15.15 -7.95
N ALA A 178 11.58 -15.47 -9.10
CA ALA A 178 12.17 -15.18 -10.41
C ALA A 178 12.38 -13.67 -10.64
N SER A 179 11.43 -12.85 -10.22
CA SER A 179 11.54 -11.38 -10.29
C SER A 179 12.67 -10.85 -9.40
N LEU A 180 12.72 -11.30 -8.14
CA LEU A 180 13.78 -10.93 -7.20
C LEU A 180 15.17 -11.40 -7.68
N ALA A 181 15.27 -12.61 -8.23
CA ALA A 181 16.53 -13.18 -8.72
C ALA A 181 17.11 -12.39 -9.90
N ARG A 182 16.28 -11.75 -10.71
CA ARG A 182 16.75 -10.86 -11.79
C ARG A 182 17.22 -9.50 -11.29
N ARG A 183 16.58 -8.94 -10.25
CA ARG A 183 16.76 -7.53 -9.86
C ARG A 183 17.68 -7.32 -8.65
N LEU A 184 17.67 -8.23 -7.68
CA LEU A 184 18.43 -8.07 -6.44
C LEU A 184 19.96 -8.25 -6.55
N PRO A 185 20.52 -9.06 -7.47
CA PRO A 185 21.97 -9.26 -7.52
C PRO A 185 22.79 -7.97 -7.68
N CYS A 186 22.32 -7.01 -8.49
CA CYS A 186 23.04 -5.74 -8.66
C CYS A 186 22.97 -4.82 -7.43
N LEU A 187 21.90 -4.93 -6.64
CA LEU A 187 21.69 -4.16 -5.42
C LEU A 187 22.26 -4.84 -4.17
N SER A 188 22.99 -5.95 -4.30
CA SER A 188 23.51 -6.71 -3.16
C SER A 188 24.95 -7.16 -3.37
N TYR A 189 25.46 -7.95 -2.42
CA TYR A 189 26.77 -8.59 -2.48
C TYR A 189 26.60 -10.10 -2.50
N GLY A 190 27.47 -10.79 -3.24
CA GLY A 190 27.34 -12.24 -3.42
C GLY A 190 26.24 -12.60 -4.43
N GLY A 191 26.25 -13.85 -4.89
CA GLY A 191 25.50 -14.28 -6.07
C GLY A 191 26.33 -14.13 -7.35
N HIS A 192 26.27 -15.12 -8.23
CA HIS A 192 26.96 -15.06 -9.52
C HIS A 192 26.18 -14.14 -10.45
N THR A 193 26.65 -12.91 -10.62
CA THR A 193 26.14 -12.01 -11.66
C THR A 193 26.84 -12.35 -12.98
N SER A 194 26.12 -13.00 -13.89
CA SER A 194 26.50 -13.03 -15.32
C SER A 194 26.41 -11.63 -15.96
N THR A 195 25.83 -10.67 -15.24
CA THR A 195 25.51 -9.32 -15.69
C THR A 195 26.46 -8.29 -15.07
N THR A 196 26.99 -7.41 -15.92
CA THR A 196 27.74 -6.22 -15.51
C THR A 196 26.77 -5.25 -14.84
N CYS A 197 26.84 -5.15 -13.51
CA CYS A 197 26.04 -4.19 -12.76
C CYS A 197 26.67 -2.78 -12.83
N PRO A 198 25.89 -1.70 -12.93
CA PRO A 198 26.42 -0.35 -12.90
C PRO A 198 27.18 -0.09 -11.59
N GLU A 199 28.39 0.44 -11.69
CA GLU A 199 29.16 0.83 -10.50
C GLU A 199 28.50 2.03 -9.81
N GLY A 200 28.46 2.02 -8.47
CA GLY A 200 27.92 3.13 -7.67
C GLY A 200 26.41 3.05 -7.37
N GLU A 201 25.73 1.95 -7.70
CA GLU A 201 24.34 1.75 -7.27
C GLU A 201 24.22 1.60 -5.74
N ALA A 202 23.15 2.19 -5.19
CA ALA A 202 22.79 2.01 -3.80
C ALA A 202 22.54 0.53 -3.50
N LYS A 203 23.12 0.03 -2.41
CA LYS A 203 22.99 -1.36 -1.99
C LYS A 203 21.81 -1.53 -1.04
N LEU A 204 21.24 -2.73 -0.98
CA LEU A 204 20.23 -3.11 -0.02
C LEU A 204 20.89 -3.53 1.29
N ALA A 205 20.39 -2.99 2.40
CA ALA A 205 20.75 -3.42 3.74
C ALA A 205 19.97 -4.67 4.17
N LEU A 206 18.69 -4.76 3.75
CA LEU A 206 17.77 -5.80 4.19
C LEU A 206 16.63 -6.00 3.18
N VAL A 207 16.29 -7.25 2.93
CA VAL A 207 15.02 -7.65 2.32
C VAL A 207 14.29 -8.54 3.32
N ASN A 208 13.20 -8.05 3.91
CA ASN A 208 12.54 -8.73 5.02
C ASN A 208 11.19 -9.31 4.58
N VAL A 209 11.02 -10.61 4.77
CA VAL A 209 9.73 -11.29 4.59
C VAL A 209 8.98 -11.20 5.92
N VAL A 210 7.91 -10.41 5.94
CA VAL A 210 7.17 -10.05 7.14
C VAL A 210 5.71 -10.43 7.04
N SER A 211 5.25 -11.29 7.93
CA SER A 211 3.84 -11.55 8.17
C SER A 211 3.28 -10.53 9.15
N GLN A 212 2.16 -9.90 8.82
CA GLN A 212 1.42 -9.02 9.72
C GLN A 212 0.14 -9.73 10.17
N THR A 213 -0.11 -9.71 11.49
CA THR A 213 -1.35 -10.23 12.07
C THR A 213 -1.78 -9.40 13.27
N ASN A 214 -3.09 -9.20 13.41
CA ASN A 214 -3.65 -8.81 14.70
C ASN A 214 -3.73 -10.06 15.59
N LEU A 215 -3.49 -9.91 16.88
CA LEU A 215 -3.51 -11.02 17.84
C LEU A 215 -3.84 -10.50 19.22
N ASP A 216 -4.25 -11.39 20.13
CA ASP A 216 -4.26 -11.13 21.57
C ASP A 216 -3.20 -12.00 22.25
N ALA A 217 -2.04 -11.41 22.58
CA ALA A 217 -0.88 -12.15 23.07
C ALA A 217 -1.13 -12.84 24.43
N PHE A 218 -2.20 -12.45 25.12
CA PHE A 218 -2.56 -12.97 26.44
C PHE A 218 -3.54 -14.15 26.36
N THR A 219 -3.96 -14.54 25.16
CA THR A 219 -4.81 -15.72 24.90
C THR A 219 -4.00 -16.84 24.23
N ALA A 220 -4.44 -18.09 24.42
CA ALA A 220 -3.81 -19.23 23.74
C ALA A 220 -3.94 -19.11 22.22
N GLU A 221 -5.08 -18.62 21.74
CA GLU A 221 -5.38 -18.41 20.33
C GLU A 221 -4.47 -17.34 19.72
N GLY A 222 -4.25 -16.21 20.38
CA GLY A 222 -3.37 -15.17 19.87
C GLY A 222 -1.89 -15.56 19.90
N GLN A 223 -1.46 -16.36 20.88
CA GLN A 223 -0.12 -16.97 20.86
C GLN A 223 0.05 -17.93 19.69
N GLN A 224 -0.98 -18.72 19.38
CA GLN A 224 -0.99 -19.60 18.22
C GLN A 224 -0.98 -18.81 16.90
N ALA A 225 -1.71 -17.70 16.82
CA ALA A 225 -1.67 -16.79 15.67
C ALA A 225 -0.29 -16.16 15.47
N ALA A 226 0.40 -15.77 16.54
CA ALA A 226 1.76 -15.25 16.49
C ALA A 226 2.74 -16.29 15.91
N ALA A 227 2.67 -17.53 16.42
CA ALA A 227 3.50 -18.64 15.94
C ALA A 227 3.22 -18.97 14.46
N LEU A 228 1.93 -18.98 14.08
CA LEU A 228 1.52 -19.21 12.69
C LEU A 228 2.04 -18.12 11.75
N ALA A 229 2.01 -16.86 12.17
CA ALA A 229 2.52 -15.73 11.38
C ALA A 229 4.01 -15.90 11.07
N LEU A 230 4.83 -16.16 12.11
CA LEU A 230 6.27 -16.42 11.92
C LEU A 230 6.52 -17.63 11.02
N ALA A 231 5.76 -18.72 11.21
CA ALA A 231 5.85 -19.92 10.39
C ALA A 231 5.52 -19.62 8.91
N ARG A 232 4.53 -18.78 8.63
CA ARG A 232 4.17 -18.33 7.27
C ARG A 232 5.30 -17.54 6.62
N SER A 233 5.91 -16.59 7.33
CA SER A 233 7.09 -15.86 6.83
C SER A 233 8.25 -16.81 6.49
N ALA A 234 8.53 -17.75 7.38
CA ALA A 234 9.59 -18.75 7.18
C ALA A 234 9.31 -19.65 5.97
N ALA A 235 8.09 -20.16 5.84
CA ALA A 235 7.68 -21.00 4.72
C ALA A 235 7.74 -20.25 3.39
N PHE A 236 7.30 -18.98 3.35
CA PHE A 236 7.40 -18.17 2.14
C PHE A 236 8.85 -17.90 1.75
N HIS A 237 9.71 -17.55 2.71
CA HIS A 237 11.15 -17.39 2.47
C HIS A 237 11.79 -18.69 1.93
N GLN A 238 11.46 -19.84 2.50
CA GLN A 238 11.91 -21.14 2.01
C GLN A 238 11.43 -21.42 0.59
N ALA A 239 10.18 -21.08 0.26
CA ALA A 239 9.67 -21.21 -1.09
C ALA A 239 10.41 -20.30 -2.10
N LEU A 240 10.73 -19.06 -1.71
CA LEU A 240 11.48 -18.12 -2.53
C LEU A 240 12.90 -18.64 -2.83
N THR A 241 13.63 -19.00 -1.78
CA THR A 241 15.02 -19.48 -1.87
C THR A 241 15.11 -20.87 -2.50
N GLY A 242 14.11 -21.74 -2.31
CA GLY A 242 14.03 -23.03 -2.98
C GLY A 242 13.73 -22.90 -4.47
N ALA A 243 12.90 -21.95 -4.87
CA ALA A 243 12.62 -21.67 -6.28
C ALA A 243 13.80 -20.99 -7.00
N GLN A 244 14.54 -20.12 -6.30
CA GLN A 244 15.70 -19.40 -6.83
C GLN A 244 16.85 -19.42 -5.81
N PRO A 245 17.77 -20.40 -5.89
CA PRO A 245 18.87 -20.56 -4.93
C PRO A 245 19.80 -19.35 -4.82
N VAL A 246 19.91 -18.55 -5.89
CA VAL A 246 20.71 -17.32 -5.88
C VAL A 246 20.28 -16.34 -4.78
N LEU A 247 18.98 -16.30 -4.44
CA LEU A 247 18.45 -15.42 -3.40
C LEU A 247 19.01 -15.74 -2.01
N GLY A 248 19.31 -17.02 -1.73
CA GLY A 248 19.92 -17.44 -0.48
C GLY A 248 21.42 -17.12 -0.38
N ALA A 249 22.06 -16.81 -1.51
CA ALA A 249 23.48 -16.44 -1.55
C ALA A 249 23.70 -14.92 -1.44
N LEU A 250 22.66 -14.11 -1.61
CA LEU A 250 22.74 -12.64 -1.54
C LEU A 250 22.98 -12.18 -0.10
N ARG A 251 23.81 -11.15 0.05
CA ARG A 251 24.25 -10.58 1.32
C ARG A 251 24.18 -9.05 1.30
N ASN A 252 24.06 -8.47 2.48
CA ASN A 252 24.04 -7.02 2.68
C ASN A 252 25.45 -6.37 2.68
N ALA A 253 26.50 -7.16 2.80
CA ALA A 253 27.89 -6.72 2.76
C ALA A 253 28.79 -7.81 2.15
N PRO A 254 29.99 -7.48 1.66
CA PRO A 254 30.91 -8.46 1.06
C PRO A 254 31.13 -9.71 1.93
N PRO A 255 31.20 -10.90 1.34
CA PRO A 255 31.42 -12.14 2.07
C PRO A 255 32.77 -12.09 2.83
N GLY A 256 32.76 -12.49 4.09
CA GLY A 256 33.95 -12.48 4.95
C GLY A 256 34.16 -11.20 5.77
N GLN A 257 33.38 -10.14 5.55
CA GLN A 257 33.43 -8.96 6.42
C GLN A 257 32.61 -9.15 7.70
N PRO A 258 33.05 -8.60 8.85
CA PRO A 258 32.24 -8.55 10.07
C PRO A 258 30.90 -7.86 9.81
N GLY A 259 29.80 -8.47 10.24
CA GLY A 259 28.45 -7.94 10.02
C GLY A 259 27.81 -8.30 8.68
N SER A 260 28.53 -9.03 7.79
CA SER A 260 27.92 -9.58 6.58
C SER A 260 26.89 -10.64 6.95
N GLN A 261 25.65 -10.43 6.54
CA GLN A 261 24.50 -11.28 6.82
C GLN A 261 23.72 -11.57 5.53
N PRO A 262 22.92 -12.65 5.49
CA PRO A 262 21.97 -12.89 4.40
C PRO A 262 21.09 -11.67 4.16
N LEU A 263 20.88 -11.36 2.87
CA LEU A 263 20.07 -10.22 2.47
C LEU A 263 18.59 -10.47 2.79
N LEU A 264 18.09 -11.65 2.41
CA LEU A 264 16.73 -12.07 2.70
C LEU A 264 16.66 -12.60 4.13
N ARG A 265 15.70 -12.08 4.89
CA ARG A 265 15.42 -12.46 6.28
C ARG A 265 13.93 -12.60 6.51
N VAL A 266 13.57 -13.14 7.67
CA VAL A 266 12.18 -13.37 8.07
C VAL A 266 11.89 -12.65 9.36
N ALA A 267 10.69 -12.09 9.45
CA ALA A 267 10.13 -11.58 10.69
C ALA A 267 8.61 -11.79 10.71
N SER A 268 8.02 -11.59 11.87
CA SER A 268 6.58 -11.46 12.04
C SER A 268 6.31 -10.26 12.93
N VAL A 269 5.32 -9.46 12.57
CA VAL A 269 4.88 -8.31 13.36
C VAL A 269 3.41 -8.52 13.70
N GLY A 270 3.07 -8.34 14.96
CA GLY A 270 1.69 -8.30 15.39
C GLY A 270 1.51 -7.32 16.53
N GLN A 271 0.37 -6.63 16.53
CA GLN A 271 -0.03 -5.78 17.64
C GLN A 271 -1.04 -6.52 18.50
N SER A 272 -0.75 -6.60 19.81
CA SER A 272 -1.66 -7.19 20.77
C SER A 272 -2.86 -6.27 20.96
N GLN A 273 -4.06 -6.76 20.68
CA GLN A 273 -5.32 -6.04 20.85
C GLN A 273 -6.37 -6.97 21.46
N GLU A 274 -7.08 -6.49 22.47
CA GLU A 274 -8.17 -7.24 23.10
C GLU A 274 -9.30 -7.46 22.08
N GLY A 275 -9.80 -8.70 21.98
CA GLY A 275 -10.85 -9.05 21.03
C GLY A 275 -10.41 -9.06 19.57
N ALA A 276 -9.10 -9.15 19.29
CA ALA A 276 -8.58 -9.35 17.94
C ALA A 276 -9.21 -10.60 17.27
N SER A 277 -9.44 -10.51 15.96
CA SER A 277 -10.07 -11.56 15.14
C SER A 277 -9.38 -12.93 15.26
N ARG A 278 -10.11 -13.98 14.85
CA ARG A 278 -9.66 -15.38 14.94
C ARG A 278 -8.34 -15.59 14.20
N VAL A 279 -7.62 -16.64 14.63
CA VAL A 279 -6.32 -17.07 14.05
C VAL A 279 -6.37 -17.07 12.52
N GLY A 280 -5.57 -16.19 11.89
CA GLY A 280 -5.37 -16.18 10.44
C GLY A 280 -6.23 -15.19 9.64
N GLU A 281 -7.21 -14.52 10.24
CA GLU A 281 -8.11 -13.61 9.51
C GLU A 281 -7.43 -12.26 9.20
N GLY A 282 -7.48 -11.84 7.93
CA GLY A 282 -6.91 -10.56 7.49
C GLY A 282 -5.38 -10.48 7.52
N GLN A 283 -4.69 -11.62 7.62
CA GLN A 283 -3.23 -11.66 7.63
C GLN A 283 -2.66 -11.32 6.26
N THR A 284 -1.58 -10.54 6.26
CA THR A 284 -0.81 -10.22 5.06
C THR A 284 0.62 -10.70 5.22
N VAL A 285 1.22 -11.13 4.12
CA VAL A 285 2.66 -11.39 4.05
C VAL A 285 3.25 -10.39 3.07
N SER A 286 4.28 -9.67 3.52
CA SER A 286 4.93 -8.61 2.76
C SER A 286 6.41 -8.89 2.60
N ILE A 287 6.99 -8.44 1.49
CA ILE A 287 8.44 -8.37 1.30
C ILE A 287 8.83 -6.90 1.35
N GLN A 288 9.56 -6.51 2.37
CA GLN A 288 9.99 -5.13 2.63
C GLN A 288 11.43 -4.94 2.19
N PHE A 289 11.72 -3.82 1.53
CA PHE A 289 13.06 -3.52 1.02
C PHE A 289 13.62 -2.31 1.76
N GLN A 290 14.83 -2.45 2.29
CA GLN A 290 15.52 -1.38 2.98
C GLN A 290 16.90 -1.18 2.33
N MET A 291 17.14 0.04 1.87
CA MET A 291 18.43 0.45 1.32
C MET A 291 19.46 0.66 2.44
N ALA A 292 20.74 0.45 2.11
CA ALA A 292 21.86 0.87 2.95
C ALA A 292 21.94 2.39 2.99
N GLN A 293 22.28 2.92 4.17
CA GLN A 293 22.46 4.35 4.43
C GLN A 293 23.92 4.77 4.25
#